data_AF-A0A7Y8MFD9-F1
#
_entry.id   AF-A0A7Y8MFD9-F1
#
_cell.length_a   1.000
_cell.length_b   1.000
_cell.length_c   1.000
_cell.angle_alpha   90.00
_cell.angle_beta   90.00
_cell.angle_gamma   90.00
#
_symmetry.space_group_name_H-M   'P 1'
#
loop_
_entity.id
_entity.type
_entity.pdbx_description
1 polymer ?
#
loop_
_entity_poly.entity_id
_entity_poly.type
_entity_poly.pdbx_seq_one_letter_code
_entity_poly.pdbx_strand_id
1 'polypeptide(L)'
;MADIFISYAHVDSDKVREIVQHLEKEGMSVWWDIALRSGDRYTDVIEKELAQAKCVLAVWSRNARNSTWVKAEASLANDAEKLVQVVLHRDVKPPLPFNIIHFEPIYGGPNPSDENWRQLLSAVRERVGGATQAERAPAKAANPFDLSTILSLLSAGSLGLYLAALNAPGVADSIAATAGGLVPDPVSLPLYAGAVFGAGAALATVRKIAAVANAER
;
A
#
# COMPACT_ATOMS: atom_id res chain seq x y z
N MET A 1 -15.96 9.26 -12.29
CA MET A 1 -14.74 9.23 -11.47
C MET A 1 -13.78 10.25 -12.02
N ALA A 2 -13.00 10.88 -11.15
CA ALA A 2 -11.87 11.67 -11.62
C ALA A 2 -10.68 10.76 -11.94
N ASP A 3 -9.87 11.16 -12.92
CA ASP A 3 -8.65 10.45 -13.30
C ASP A 3 -7.50 10.75 -12.32
N ILE A 4 -7.51 11.94 -11.72
CA ILE A 4 -6.46 12.46 -10.86
C ILE A 4 -7.02 12.78 -9.48
N PHE A 5 -6.37 12.28 -8.45
CA PHE A 5 -6.59 12.67 -7.06
C PHE A 5 -5.44 13.58 -6.61
N ILE A 6 -5.72 14.70 -5.95
CA ILE A 6 -4.66 15.57 -5.40
C ILE A 6 -4.64 15.51 -3.87
N SER A 7 -3.53 15.05 -3.32
CA SER A 7 -3.24 15.07 -1.88
C SER A 7 -2.42 16.31 -1.52
N TYR A 8 -2.93 17.13 -0.60
CA TYR A 8 -2.29 18.39 -0.17
C TYR A 8 -2.73 18.81 1.23
N ALA A 9 -2.02 19.76 1.85
CA ALA A 9 -2.49 20.37 3.08
C ALA A 9 -3.49 21.49 2.77
N HIS A 10 -4.64 21.53 3.45
CA HIS A 10 -5.75 22.45 3.15
C HIS A 10 -5.34 23.94 3.08
N VAL A 11 -4.35 24.34 3.88
CA VAL A 11 -3.79 25.71 3.88
C VAL A 11 -3.11 26.11 2.57
N ASP A 12 -2.75 25.15 1.72
CA ASP A 12 -2.16 25.36 0.40
C ASP A 12 -3.22 25.29 -0.73
N SER A 13 -4.52 25.30 -0.38
CA SER A 13 -5.64 25.18 -1.33
C SER A 13 -5.61 26.19 -2.47
N ASP A 14 -5.16 27.42 -2.23
CA ASP A 14 -5.05 28.43 -3.29
C ASP A 14 -4.06 28.02 -4.38
N LYS A 15 -2.91 27.48 -3.99
CA LYS A 15 -1.89 27.00 -4.94
C LYS A 15 -2.32 25.72 -5.63
N VAL A 16 -3.01 24.84 -4.92
CA VAL A 16 -3.56 23.62 -5.52
C VAL A 16 -4.68 23.93 -6.50
N ARG A 17 -5.52 24.93 -6.22
CA ARG A 17 -6.55 25.42 -7.14
C ARG A 17 -5.94 25.87 -8.47
N GLU A 18 -4.81 26.58 -8.45
CA GLU A 18 -4.09 26.94 -9.67
C GLU A 18 -3.66 25.69 -10.45
N ILE A 19 -3.06 24.69 -9.77
CA ILE A 19 -2.64 23.42 -10.40
C ILE A 19 -3.84 22.72 -11.06
N VAL A 20 -4.96 22.61 -10.34
CA VAL A 20 -6.20 21.99 -10.83
C VAL A 20 -6.68 22.67 -12.10
N GLN A 21 -6.79 24.00 -12.09
CA GLN A 21 -7.26 24.76 -13.25
C GLN A 21 -6.39 24.50 -14.49
N HIS A 22 -5.08 24.33 -14.30
CA HIS A 22 -4.20 23.97 -15.41
C HIS A 22 -4.40 22.52 -15.88
N LEU A 23 -4.56 21.56 -14.96
CA LEU A 23 -4.83 20.17 -15.33
C LEU A 23 -6.18 20.00 -16.05
N GLU A 24 -7.21 20.71 -15.61
CA GLU A 24 -8.54 20.70 -16.23
C GLU A 24 -8.53 21.33 -17.63
N LYS A 25 -7.74 22.39 -17.85
CA LYS A 25 -7.53 22.98 -19.19
C LYS A 25 -6.91 21.99 -20.18
N GLU A 26 -6.16 21.02 -19.68
CA GLU A 26 -5.59 19.92 -20.47
C GLU A 26 -6.58 18.77 -20.69
N GLY A 27 -7.84 18.92 -20.26
CA GLY A 27 -8.91 17.94 -20.44
C GLY A 27 -8.89 16.79 -19.43
N MET A 28 -8.13 16.91 -18.34
CA MET A 28 -8.04 15.89 -17.30
C MET A 28 -9.07 16.14 -16.20
N SER A 29 -9.71 15.08 -15.71
CA SER A 29 -10.64 15.18 -14.60
C SER A 29 -9.90 15.07 -13.26
N VAL A 30 -10.14 16.03 -12.37
CA VAL A 30 -9.40 16.18 -11.11
C VAL A 30 -10.34 16.16 -9.93
N TRP A 31 -9.95 15.43 -8.89
CA TRP A 31 -10.61 15.40 -7.60
C TRP A 31 -9.68 15.99 -6.54
N TRP A 32 -10.20 16.98 -5.80
CA TRP A 32 -9.48 17.75 -4.79
C TRP A 32 -10.49 18.50 -3.89
N ASP A 33 -10.02 19.08 -2.78
CA ASP A 33 -10.76 19.98 -1.88
C ASP A 33 -12.11 19.47 -1.34
N ILE A 34 -12.11 18.30 -0.69
CA ILE A 34 -13.16 18.02 0.29
C ILE A 34 -12.69 18.56 1.64
N ALA A 35 -13.40 19.56 2.16
CA ALA A 35 -13.23 20.01 3.53
C ALA A 35 -13.43 18.81 4.49
N LEU A 36 -12.32 18.22 4.95
CA LEU A 36 -12.26 17.18 5.97
C LEU A 36 -12.78 17.75 7.30
N ARG A 37 -14.09 17.86 7.45
CA ARG A 37 -14.73 18.08 8.76
C ARG A 37 -14.71 16.74 9.48
N SER A 38 -13.89 16.64 10.53
CA SER A 38 -13.81 15.45 11.38
C SER A 38 -15.19 15.08 11.94
N GLY A 39 -15.60 13.82 11.81
CA GLY A 39 -16.82 13.33 12.48
C GLY A 39 -17.36 11.98 12.02
N ASP A 40 -17.47 11.71 10.72
CA ASP A 40 -18.16 10.51 10.22
C ASP A 40 -17.51 9.98 8.94
N ARG A 41 -17.48 8.67 8.72
CA ARG A 41 -17.46 7.88 7.44
C ARG A 41 -16.79 8.43 6.15
N TYR A 42 -15.96 9.48 6.21
CA TYR A 42 -15.36 10.16 5.05
C TYR A 42 -14.09 9.47 4.59
N THR A 43 -13.40 8.76 5.49
CA THR A 43 -12.23 7.94 5.15
C THR A 43 -12.56 6.95 4.03
N ASP A 44 -13.71 6.28 4.10
CA ASP A 44 -14.15 5.31 3.10
C ASP A 44 -14.32 5.93 1.70
N VAL A 45 -14.83 7.17 1.63
CA VAL A 45 -15.00 7.89 0.35
C VAL A 45 -13.64 8.28 -0.22
N ILE A 46 -12.73 8.75 0.63
CA ILE A 46 -11.40 9.18 0.19
C ILE A 46 -10.57 7.99 -0.24
N GLU A 47 -10.58 6.90 0.53
CA GLU A 47 -9.93 5.64 0.16
C GLU A 47 -10.49 5.09 -1.15
N LYS A 48 -11.81 5.15 -1.34
CA LYS A 48 -12.45 4.73 -2.59
C LYS A 48 -12.00 5.58 -3.78
N GLU A 49 -12.02 6.91 -3.66
CA GLU A 49 -11.61 7.81 -4.73
C GLU A 49 -10.10 7.67 -5.03
N LEU A 50 -9.26 7.52 -4.00
CA LEU A 50 -7.83 7.25 -4.15
C LEU A 50 -7.59 5.90 -4.86
N ALA A 51 -8.33 4.86 -4.47
CA ALA A 51 -8.24 3.54 -5.11
C ALA A 51 -8.66 3.59 -6.57
N GLN A 52 -9.66 4.41 -6.91
CA GLN A 52 -10.20 4.53 -8.26
C GLN A 52 -9.44 5.53 -9.15
N ALA A 53 -8.72 6.47 -8.55
CA ALA A 53 -7.87 7.39 -9.30
C ALA A 53 -6.80 6.61 -10.09
N LYS A 54 -6.49 7.13 -11.28
CA LYS A 54 -5.43 6.60 -12.15
C LYS A 54 -4.07 7.19 -11.79
N CYS A 55 -4.09 8.42 -11.27
CA CYS A 55 -2.91 9.15 -10.82
C CYS A 55 -3.24 9.83 -9.49
N VAL A 56 -2.30 9.77 -8.54
CA VAL A 56 -2.38 10.52 -7.29
C VAL A 56 -1.22 11.51 -7.26
N LEU A 57 -1.55 12.80 -7.25
CA LEU A 57 -0.59 13.89 -7.17
C LEU A 57 -0.41 14.33 -5.71
N ALA A 58 0.73 14.01 -5.12
CA ALA A 58 1.12 14.52 -3.81
C ALA A 58 1.80 15.89 -3.93
N VAL A 59 1.21 16.91 -3.31
CA VAL A 59 1.70 18.28 -3.33
C VAL A 59 2.41 18.61 -2.00
N TRP A 60 3.74 18.61 -2.04
CA TRP A 60 4.57 18.83 -0.87
C TRP A 60 4.83 20.32 -0.61
N SER A 61 4.32 20.79 0.53
CA SER A 61 4.61 22.08 1.14
C SER A 61 5.22 21.90 2.54
N ARG A 62 5.49 23.02 3.24
CA ARG A 62 5.92 22.98 4.65
C ARG A 62 4.87 22.28 5.53
N ASN A 63 3.59 22.45 5.18
CA ASN A 63 2.46 21.90 5.92
C ASN A 63 2.22 20.44 5.54
N ALA A 64 2.20 20.14 4.24
CA ALA A 64 1.93 18.80 3.73
C ALA A 64 2.98 17.78 4.18
N ARG A 65 4.26 18.17 4.24
CA ARG A 65 5.35 17.31 4.76
C ARG A 65 5.12 16.86 6.20
N ASN A 66 4.43 17.65 7.01
CA ASN A 66 4.17 17.33 8.41
C ASN A 66 2.81 16.65 8.64
N SER A 67 1.91 16.70 7.65
CA SER A 67 0.58 16.08 7.73
C SER A 67 0.67 14.55 7.70
N THR A 68 0.12 13.89 8.73
CA THR A 68 -0.01 12.41 8.75
C THR A 68 -0.92 11.91 7.63
N TRP A 69 -1.99 12.66 7.35
CA TRP A 69 -2.96 12.30 6.32
C TRP A 69 -2.34 12.28 4.92
N VAL A 70 -1.65 13.36 4.54
CA VAL A 70 -0.97 13.46 3.23
C VAL A 70 0.06 12.35 3.06
N LYS A 71 0.81 12.01 4.12
CA LYS A 71 1.77 10.90 4.07
C LYS A 71 1.08 9.55 3.86
N ALA A 72 -0.04 9.31 4.53
CA ALA A 72 -0.80 8.06 4.40
C ALA A 72 -1.32 7.90 2.97
N GLU A 73 -1.95 8.93 2.40
CA GLU A 73 -2.43 8.94 1.02
C GLU A 73 -1.29 8.75 0.00
N ALA A 74 -0.17 9.46 0.20
CA ALA A 74 1.00 9.30 -0.65
C ALA A 74 1.59 7.88 -0.56
N SER A 75 1.55 7.24 0.61
CA SER A 75 1.99 5.85 0.78
C SER A 75 1.11 4.89 0.00
N LEU A 76 -0.22 5.00 0.16
CA LEU A 76 -1.18 4.17 -0.57
C LEU A 76 -1.03 4.34 -2.09
N ALA A 77 -0.83 5.58 -2.55
CA ALA A 77 -0.58 5.88 -3.94
C ALA A 77 0.75 5.29 -4.46
N ASN A 78 1.79 5.32 -3.63
CA ASN A 78 3.09 4.74 -3.97
C ASN A 78 3.00 3.23 -4.11
N ASP A 79 2.37 2.57 -3.13
CA ASP A 79 2.19 1.12 -3.12
C ASP A 79 1.35 0.63 -4.31
N ALA A 80 0.45 1.48 -4.81
CA ALA A 80 -0.36 1.23 -6.00
C ALA A 80 0.30 1.67 -7.33
N GLU A 81 1.55 2.15 -7.31
CA GLU A 81 2.29 2.69 -8.47
C GLU A 81 1.58 3.86 -9.19
N LYS A 82 0.77 4.64 -8.46
CA LYS A 82 0.00 5.78 -8.97
C LYS A 82 0.56 7.14 -8.56
N LEU A 83 1.54 7.16 -7.66
CA LEU A 83 2.10 8.38 -7.10
C LEU A 83 2.88 9.21 -8.13
N VAL A 84 2.54 10.48 -8.23
CA VAL A 84 3.32 11.57 -8.84
C VAL A 84 3.49 12.66 -7.79
N GLN A 85 4.65 13.31 -7.77
CA GLN A 85 5.01 14.21 -6.66
C GLN A 85 5.47 15.57 -7.15
N VAL A 86 5.08 16.61 -6.42
CA VAL A 86 5.50 17.97 -6.68
C VAL A 86 5.88 18.70 -5.39
N VAL A 87 6.77 19.69 -5.48
CA VAL A 87 7.21 20.51 -4.35
C VAL A 87 6.93 21.99 -4.62
N LEU A 88 6.24 22.65 -3.69
CA LEU A 88 5.84 24.07 -3.80
C LEU A 88 6.90 25.05 -3.29
N HIS A 89 7.85 24.63 -2.44
CA HIS A 89 8.84 25.51 -1.82
C HIS A 89 10.26 24.96 -1.91
N ARG A 90 11.25 25.83 -2.16
CA ARG A 90 12.66 25.47 -2.37
C ARG A 90 13.31 24.79 -1.16
N ASP A 91 12.85 25.11 0.04
CA ASP A 91 13.36 24.59 1.30
C ASP A 91 12.61 23.34 1.78
N VAL A 92 11.65 22.85 1.00
CA VAL A 92 10.88 21.64 1.31
C VAL A 92 11.44 20.48 0.51
N LYS A 93 11.56 19.33 1.18
CA LYS A 93 11.77 18.04 0.55
C LYS A 93 10.68 17.09 1.02
N PRO A 94 10.17 16.17 0.17
CA PRO A 94 9.29 15.11 0.62
C PRO A 94 9.91 14.36 1.82
N PRO A 95 9.11 13.84 2.78
CA PRO A 95 9.64 13.02 3.85
C PRO A 95 10.07 11.64 3.31
N LEU A 96 10.86 10.88 4.08
CA LEU A 96 11.11 9.47 3.75
C LEU A 96 9.77 8.68 3.80
N PRO A 97 9.57 7.68 2.91
CA PRO A 97 10.48 7.25 1.85
C PRO A 97 10.37 8.10 0.56
N PHE A 98 9.43 9.04 0.49
CA PHE A 98 9.09 9.78 -0.73
C PHE A 98 10.19 10.64 -1.34
N ASN A 99 11.23 10.98 -0.58
CA ASN A 99 12.40 11.72 -1.08
C ASN A 99 13.35 10.89 -1.94
N ILE A 100 13.22 9.56 -1.97
CA ILE A 100 13.99 8.69 -2.88
C ILE A 100 13.27 8.52 -4.22
N ILE A 101 12.01 8.94 -4.30
CA ILE A 101 11.19 8.93 -5.50
C ILE A 101 11.33 10.30 -6.16
N HIS A 102 11.38 10.31 -7.49
CA HIS A 102 11.43 11.55 -8.27
C HIS A 102 10.25 12.48 -7.93
N PHE A 103 10.51 13.79 -7.94
CA PHE A 103 9.51 14.83 -7.72
C PHE A 103 9.83 16.06 -8.56
N GLU A 104 8.79 16.78 -8.98
CA GLU A 104 8.95 17.98 -9.79
C GLU A 104 8.90 19.26 -8.91
N PRO A 105 9.92 20.11 -8.96
CA PRO A 105 9.87 21.40 -8.28
C PRO A 105 9.02 22.40 -9.08
N ILE A 106 7.88 22.81 -8.53
CA ILE A 106 6.97 23.82 -9.11
C ILE A 106 6.84 25.01 -8.15
N TYR A 107 7.98 25.63 -7.87
CA TYR A 107 8.09 26.65 -6.84
C TYR A 107 7.14 27.83 -7.10
N GLY A 108 6.25 28.07 -6.16
CA GLY A 108 5.29 29.18 -6.27
C GLY A 108 4.05 28.92 -7.13
N GLY A 109 3.92 27.73 -7.74
CA GLY A 109 2.72 27.32 -8.48
C GLY A 109 3.01 26.85 -9.92
N PRO A 110 1.95 26.60 -10.70
CA PRO A 110 2.06 26.17 -12.08
C PRO A 110 2.64 27.28 -12.98
N ASN A 111 3.58 26.91 -13.84
CA ASN A 111 4.11 27.81 -14.86
C ASN A 111 4.23 27.04 -16.19
N PRO A 112 3.34 27.26 -17.18
CA PRO A 112 3.36 26.55 -18.46
C PRO A 112 4.67 26.63 -19.24
N SER A 113 5.47 27.67 -19.00
CA SER A 113 6.79 27.85 -19.64
C SER A 113 7.91 27.09 -18.92
N ASP A 114 7.68 26.60 -17.71
CA ASP A 114 8.67 25.85 -16.93
C ASP A 114 8.79 24.41 -17.46
N GLU A 115 10.02 23.91 -17.49
CA GLU A 115 10.32 22.53 -17.89
C GLU A 115 9.75 21.55 -16.86
N ASN A 116 9.86 21.83 -15.56
CA ASN A 116 9.33 20.95 -14.52
C ASN A 116 7.80 20.81 -14.61
N TRP A 117 7.12 21.87 -15.03
CA TRP A 117 5.67 21.83 -15.27
C TRP A 117 5.32 20.94 -16.46
N ARG A 118 6.09 21.02 -17.55
CA ARG A 118 5.90 20.13 -18.72
C ARG A 118 6.20 18.68 -18.38
N GLN A 119 7.22 18.41 -17.57
CA GLN A 119 7.54 17.07 -17.09
C GLN A 119 6.43 16.51 -16.20
N LEU A 120 5.90 17.32 -15.28
CA LEU A 120 4.72 16.96 -14.48
C LEU A 120 3.53 16.57 -15.35
N LEU A 121 3.18 17.40 -16.34
CA LEU A 121 2.08 17.10 -17.26
C LEU A 121 2.31 15.81 -18.04
N SER A 122 3.54 15.55 -18.48
CA SER A 122 3.91 14.30 -19.15
C SER A 122 3.71 13.10 -18.22
N ALA A 123 4.23 13.15 -16.99
CA ALA A 123 4.13 12.07 -16.02
C ALA A 123 2.66 11.77 -15.63
N VAL A 124 1.85 12.81 -15.45
CA VAL A 124 0.42 12.66 -15.16
C VAL A 124 -0.31 12.02 -16.34
N ARG A 125 -0.05 12.48 -17.58
CA ARG A 125 -0.66 11.92 -18.79
C ARG A 125 -0.28 10.46 -19.00
N GLU A 126 0.98 10.10 -18.75
CA GLU A 126 1.44 8.72 -18.84
C GLU A 126 0.70 7.82 -17.85
N ARG A 127 0.51 8.26 -16.60
CA ARG A 127 -0.25 7.50 -15.60
C ARG A 127 -1.74 7.37 -15.95
N VAL A 128 -2.37 8.46 -16.39
CA VAL A 128 -3.78 8.44 -16.81
C VAL A 128 -4.00 7.60 -18.07
N GLY A 129 -3.10 7.72 -19.06
CA GLY A 129 -3.14 6.97 -20.31
C GLY A 129 -2.77 5.49 -20.16
N GLY A 130 -1.78 5.18 -19.33
CA GLY A 130 -1.33 3.82 -19.03
C GLY A 130 -2.38 3.02 -18.27
N ALA A 131 -3.09 3.64 -17.31
CA ALA A 131 -4.23 3.01 -16.65
C ALA A 131 -5.35 2.65 -17.65
N THR A 132 -5.57 3.48 -18.67
CA THR A 132 -6.58 3.22 -19.72
C THR A 132 -6.19 2.00 -20.59
N GLN A 133 -4.90 1.67 -20.71
CA GLN A 133 -4.44 0.45 -21.38
C GLN A 133 -4.50 -0.78 -20.47
N ALA A 134 -4.14 -0.64 -19.19
CA ALA A 134 -4.26 -1.72 -18.20
C ALA A 134 -5.72 -2.14 -17.97
N GLU A 135 -6.67 -1.20 -18.04
CA GLU A 135 -8.12 -1.44 -17.92
C GLU A 135 -8.74 -2.03 -19.22
N ARG A 136 -8.07 -1.88 -20.38
CA ARG A 136 -8.46 -2.48 -21.67
C ARG A 136 -7.84 -3.85 -21.95
N ALA A 137 -6.74 -4.21 -21.29
CA ALA A 137 -6.30 -5.59 -21.24
C ALA A 137 -7.39 -6.39 -20.50
N PRO A 138 -7.79 -7.59 -20.95
CA PRO A 138 -8.66 -8.42 -20.14
C PRO A 138 -7.97 -8.63 -18.81
N ALA A 139 -8.51 -8.01 -17.76
CA ALA A 139 -8.12 -8.29 -16.40
C ALA A 139 -8.39 -9.77 -16.18
N LYS A 140 -7.35 -10.60 -16.36
CA LYS A 140 -7.32 -11.91 -15.75
C LYS A 140 -7.33 -11.60 -14.26
N ALA A 141 -8.52 -11.61 -13.67
CA ALA A 141 -8.75 -11.40 -12.27
C ALA A 141 -7.94 -12.45 -11.51
N ALA A 142 -6.72 -12.08 -11.11
CA ALA A 142 -6.01 -12.79 -10.07
C ALA A 142 -6.74 -12.43 -8.78
N ASN A 143 -7.67 -13.28 -8.36
CA ASN A 143 -8.25 -13.20 -7.04
C ASN A 143 -7.11 -13.31 -6.02
N PRO A 144 -6.88 -12.31 -5.14
CA PRO A 144 -5.88 -12.43 -4.08
C PRO A 144 -6.23 -13.50 -3.03
N PHE A 145 -7.38 -14.18 -3.19
CA PHE A 145 -7.87 -15.25 -2.32
C PHE A 145 -8.35 -16.49 -3.10
N ASP A 146 -7.72 -16.86 -4.21
CA ASP A 146 -7.93 -18.20 -4.77
C ASP A 146 -7.21 -19.25 -3.91
N LEU A 147 -7.91 -19.74 -2.89
CA LEU A 147 -7.44 -20.78 -1.96
C LEU A 147 -6.98 -22.06 -2.69
N SER A 148 -7.40 -22.30 -3.94
CA SER A 148 -6.96 -23.48 -4.70
C SER A 148 -5.47 -23.44 -5.08
N THR A 149 -4.91 -22.24 -5.25
CA THR A 149 -3.47 -22.06 -5.56
C THR A 149 -2.61 -22.13 -4.30
N ILE A 150 -3.17 -21.73 -3.14
CA ILE A 150 -2.51 -21.89 -1.83
C ILE A 150 -2.55 -23.35 -1.38
N LEU A 151 -3.61 -24.11 -1.74
CA LEU A 151 -3.76 -25.52 -1.36
C LEU A 151 -2.89 -26.48 -2.18
N SER A 152 -2.48 -26.11 -3.40
CA SER A 152 -1.60 -26.94 -4.24
C SER A 152 -0.12 -26.89 -3.83
N LEU A 153 0.29 -25.92 -2.99
CA LEU A 153 1.62 -25.94 -2.34
C LEU A 153 1.70 -26.80 -1.07
N LEU A 154 0.57 -27.39 -0.63
CA LEU A 154 0.53 -28.34 0.49
C LEU A 154 0.33 -29.79 0.05
N SER A 155 0.23 -30.05 -1.26
CA SER A 155 0.21 -31.42 -1.77
C SER A 155 1.62 -32.04 -1.80
N ALA A 156 1.77 -33.07 -0.96
CA ALA A 156 2.76 -34.15 -0.96
C ALA A 156 4.11 -33.96 -0.23
N GLY A 157 4.62 -32.75 -0.01
CA GLY A 157 5.94 -32.57 0.64
C GLY A 157 5.92 -32.60 2.18
N SER A 158 5.08 -31.76 2.78
CA SER A 158 5.23 -31.39 4.20
C SER A 158 4.56 -32.35 5.17
N LEU A 159 3.49 -33.04 4.76
CA LEU A 159 2.79 -34.01 5.62
C LEU A 159 3.55 -35.33 5.72
N GLY A 160 4.26 -35.73 4.65
CA GLY A 160 5.13 -36.92 4.65
C GLY A 160 6.32 -36.77 5.60
N LEU A 161 6.91 -35.58 5.65
CA LEU A 161 8.01 -35.26 6.57
C LEU A 161 7.55 -35.23 8.04
N TYR A 162 6.33 -34.75 8.31
CA TYR A 162 5.75 -34.70 9.64
C TYR A 162 5.32 -36.09 10.16
N LEU A 163 4.79 -36.96 9.28
CA LEU A 163 4.40 -38.33 9.65
C LEU A 163 5.61 -39.28 9.79
N ALA A 164 6.68 -39.06 9.02
CA ALA A 164 7.92 -39.84 9.17
C ALA A 164 8.64 -39.56 10.50
N ALA A 165 8.53 -38.34 11.04
CA ALA A 165 9.12 -37.95 12.32
C ALA A 165 8.44 -38.62 13.54
N LEU A 166 7.18 -39.06 13.42
CA LEU A 166 6.43 -39.67 14.51
C LEU A 166 6.68 -41.17 14.69
N ASN A 167 7.31 -41.84 13.71
CA ASN A 167 7.54 -43.30 13.73
C ASN A 167 9.03 -43.70 13.70
N ALA A 168 9.96 -42.76 13.85
CA ALA A 168 11.39 -43.09 13.95
C ALA A 168 11.76 -43.41 15.42
N PRO A 169 12.16 -44.66 15.76
CA PRO A 169 12.68 -44.97 17.08
C PRO A 169 14.04 -44.28 17.28
N GLY A 170 14.16 -43.40 18.29
CA GLY A 170 15.45 -42.85 18.75
C GLY A 170 15.64 -41.32 18.70
N VAL A 171 14.62 -40.52 18.35
CA VAL A 171 14.79 -39.04 18.23
C VAL A 171 14.79 -38.29 19.57
N ALA A 172 14.63 -38.99 20.70
CA ALA A 172 14.75 -38.36 22.02
C ALA A 172 16.21 -38.08 22.44
N ASP A 173 17.19 -38.78 21.87
CA ASP A 173 18.58 -38.72 22.36
C ASP A 173 19.50 -37.75 21.59
N SER A 174 19.07 -37.17 20.46
CA SER A 174 19.95 -36.36 19.58
C SER A 174 19.79 -34.84 19.67
N ILE A 175 18.95 -34.29 20.56
CA ILE A 175 18.82 -32.82 20.71
C ILE A 175 19.77 -32.25 21.79
N ALA A 176 20.46 -33.10 22.55
CA ALA A 176 21.39 -32.65 23.60
C ALA A 176 22.85 -32.45 23.14
N ALA A 177 23.23 -32.86 21.92
CA ALA A 177 24.63 -32.94 21.50
C ALA A 177 25.14 -31.78 20.62
N THR A 178 24.35 -30.72 20.41
CA THR A 178 24.82 -29.48 19.74
C THR A 178 24.66 -28.25 20.63
N ALA A 179 24.76 -28.45 21.95
CA ALA A 179 24.97 -27.38 22.92
C ALA A 179 26.48 -27.12 23.07
N GLY A 180 27.08 -26.51 22.04
CA GLY A 180 28.52 -26.25 21.99
C GLY A 180 28.81 -24.86 21.45
N GLY A 181 28.55 -23.84 22.28
CA GLY A 181 29.13 -22.51 22.12
C GLY A 181 28.42 -21.57 21.15
N LEU A 182 27.40 -20.87 21.63
CA LEU A 182 27.23 -19.42 21.44
C LEU A 182 26.03 -19.02 22.30
N VAL A 183 26.27 -18.29 23.39
CA VAL A 183 25.20 -17.64 24.16
C VAL A 183 24.73 -16.43 23.35
N PRO A 184 23.46 -16.32 22.91
CA PRO A 184 22.95 -15.08 22.32
C PRO A 184 22.22 -14.23 23.36
N ASP A 185 22.38 -12.91 23.23
CA ASP A 185 21.89 -11.85 24.12
C ASP A 185 20.35 -11.84 24.32
N PRO A 186 19.85 -11.27 25.45
CA PRO A 186 18.45 -11.36 25.89
C PRO A 186 17.41 -10.61 25.02
N VAL A 187 17.77 -10.13 23.83
CA VAL A 187 16.87 -9.40 22.92
C VAL A 187 16.17 -10.33 21.91
N SER A 188 16.59 -11.60 21.78
CA SER A 188 16.04 -12.53 20.77
C SER A 188 14.81 -13.35 21.22
N LEU A 189 14.38 -13.21 22.47
CA LEU A 189 13.28 -13.99 23.08
C LEU A 189 11.86 -13.70 22.57
N PRO A 190 11.47 -12.53 22.04
CA PRO A 190 10.09 -12.31 21.59
C PRO A 190 9.77 -12.90 20.21
N LEU A 191 10.76 -13.25 19.39
CA LEU A 191 10.54 -13.73 18.01
C LEU A 191 10.29 -15.24 17.90
N TYR A 192 10.63 -16.03 18.93
CA TYR A 192 10.38 -17.47 18.93
C TYR A 192 9.04 -17.87 19.58
N ALA A 193 8.49 -17.03 20.47
CA ALA A 193 7.22 -17.31 21.14
C ALA A 193 5.99 -17.08 20.23
N GLY A 194 6.09 -16.20 19.22
CA GLY A 194 5.00 -15.91 18.28
C GLY A 194 4.69 -17.05 17.29
N ALA A 195 5.69 -17.88 16.96
CA ALA A 195 5.53 -18.97 15.99
C ALA A 195 4.80 -20.20 16.56
N VAL A 196 4.78 -20.37 17.90
CA VAL A 196 4.20 -21.57 18.54
C VAL A 196 2.76 -21.33 19.02
N PHE A 197 2.38 -20.09 19.37
CA PHE A 197 1.01 -19.79 19.84
C PHE A 197 0.00 -19.48 18.72
N GLY A 198 0.45 -19.12 17.51
CA GLY A 198 -0.44 -18.86 16.37
C GLY A 198 -1.16 -20.10 15.82
N ALA A 199 -0.58 -21.29 15.99
CA ALA A 199 -1.14 -22.53 15.46
C ALA A 199 -2.37 -23.05 16.25
N GLY A 200 -2.50 -22.71 17.54
CA GLY A 200 -3.62 -23.15 18.37
C GLY A 200 -4.93 -22.42 18.07
N ALA A 201 -4.86 -21.11 17.78
CA ALA A 201 -6.03 -20.28 17.52
C ALA A 201 -6.68 -20.59 16.15
N ALA A 202 -5.88 -20.94 15.15
CA ALA A 202 -6.37 -21.32 13.83
C ALA A 202 -7.20 -22.63 13.87
N LEU A 203 -6.81 -23.59 14.71
CA LEU A 203 -7.49 -24.89 14.80
C LEU A 203 -8.87 -24.80 15.48
N ALA A 204 -9.06 -23.86 16.40
CA ALA A 204 -10.32 -23.65 17.11
C ALA A 204 -11.41 -23.00 16.23
N THR A 205 -11.02 -22.08 15.35
CA THR A 205 -11.94 -21.38 14.43
C THR A 205 -12.44 -22.33 13.33
N VAL A 206 -11.57 -23.18 12.79
CA VAL A 206 -11.95 -24.16 11.75
C VAL A 206 -12.93 -25.21 12.29
N ARG A 207 -12.77 -25.66 13.54
CA ARG A 207 -13.71 -26.60 14.18
C ARG A 207 -15.11 -26.03 14.40
N LYS A 208 -15.22 -24.74 14.74
CA LYS A 208 -16.53 -24.06 14.90
C LYS A 208 -17.27 -23.93 13.58
N ILE A 209 -16.57 -23.59 12.52
CA ILE A 209 -17.16 -23.43 11.18
C ILE A 209 -17.64 -24.78 10.64
N ALA A 210 -16.88 -25.85 10.85
CA ALA A 210 -17.27 -27.21 10.44
C ALA A 210 -18.49 -27.76 11.22
N ALA A 211 -18.68 -27.37 12.49
CA ALA A 211 -19.82 -27.81 13.29
C ALA A 211 -21.13 -27.12 12.88
N VAL A 212 -21.08 -25.84 12.47
CA VAL A 212 -22.26 -25.10 11.99
C VAL A 212 -22.72 -25.61 10.61
N ALA A 213 -21.77 -25.93 9.73
CA ALA A 213 -22.07 -26.43 8.38
C ALA A 213 -22.72 -27.83 8.35
N ASN A 214 -22.61 -28.61 9.43
CA ASN A 214 -23.14 -29.98 9.49
C ASN A 214 -24.45 -30.09 10.28
N ALA A 215 -24.98 -28.96 10.79
CA ALA A 215 -26.25 -28.91 11.52
C ALA A 215 -27.45 -28.45 10.64
N GLU A 216 -27.19 -28.03 9.39
CA GLU A 216 -28.21 -27.59 8.42
C GLU A 216 -28.43 -28.60 7.27
N ARG A 217 -28.10 -29.88 7.47
CA ARG A 217 -28.44 -31.01 6.58
C ARG A 217 -29.22 -32.06 7.35
#